data_AF-A0A1V5I926-F1
#
_entry.id   AF-A0A1V5I926-F1
#
_cell.length_a   1.000
_cell.length_b   1.000
_cell.length_c   1.000
_cell.angle_alpha   90.00
_cell.angle_beta   90.00
_cell.angle_gamma   90.00
#
_symmetry.space_group_name_H-M   'P 1'
#
loop_
_entity.id
_entity.type
_entity.pdbx_description
1 polymer ?
#
loop_
_entity_poly.entity_id
_entity_poly.type
_entity_poly.pdbx_seq_one_letter_code
_entity_poly.pdbx_strand_id
1 'polypeptide(L)'
;MRGVRSVAPGLYRAGDPRGPRWESLLECEIGSLVADPRGINAVDVTELNRRLFVVAQRLADEVMGMHLTALLDPTVRQTFRQRVQSLSAVGMVAFLEIPYYFAWSFQSRDRALLETLRTHFLGEHGDRREKIAVLCAAAPSAVGPGATCALPPGEAARVDDRDATLITCSVDGEPVPDHAVDFRALAWRPSPDGDGPRWVVPPLVEIVDYLEEEGFTAVHTDSTAGQGLVALAAARLLHLPLTGVVQAGDLRPSCRPADIGARLQRRLRLWFYRRLDGLSVPSRTSARALAAAGVDPLRITVTPPDARAGADAGDPGAAD
;
A
#
# COMPACT_ATOMS: atom_id res chain seq x y z
N MET A 1 2.68 11.32 -14.46
CA MET A 1 1.19 11.22 -14.57
C MET A 1 0.73 9.75 -14.54
N ARG A 2 0.95 9.02 -13.44
CA ARG A 2 0.53 7.61 -13.28
C ARG A 2 -0.02 7.38 -11.88
N GLY A 3 -0.94 6.44 -11.73
CA GLY A 3 -1.69 6.18 -10.49
C GLY A 3 -3.20 6.13 -10.69
N VAL A 4 -3.96 6.69 -9.75
CA VAL A 4 -5.44 6.73 -9.73
C VAL A 4 -6.08 7.29 -11.02
N ARG A 5 -5.37 8.11 -11.80
CA ARG A 5 -5.85 8.59 -13.11
C ARG A 5 -5.73 7.58 -14.25
N SER A 6 -4.92 6.54 -14.11
CA SER A 6 -4.85 5.41 -15.05
C SER A 6 -5.99 4.41 -14.85
N VAL A 7 -6.46 4.28 -13.60
CA VAL A 7 -7.59 3.44 -13.17
C VAL A 7 -8.89 3.85 -13.87
N ALA A 8 -9.10 5.15 -14.11
CA ALA A 8 -10.15 5.63 -15.02
C ALA A 8 -9.84 7.03 -15.59
N PRO A 9 -9.17 7.14 -16.74
CA PRO A 9 -8.71 8.41 -17.29
C PRO A 9 -9.85 9.38 -17.67
N GLY A 10 -11.07 8.86 -17.89
CA GLY A 10 -12.27 9.67 -18.15
C GLY A 10 -12.87 10.34 -16.91
N LEU A 11 -12.62 9.79 -15.72
CA LEU A 11 -13.28 10.15 -14.45
C LEU A 11 -12.54 11.26 -13.68
N TYR A 12 -11.22 11.33 -13.83
CA TYR A 12 -10.36 12.34 -13.20
C TYR A 12 -10.00 13.49 -14.15
N ARG A 13 -10.97 13.93 -14.98
CA ARG A 13 -10.78 15.03 -15.97
C ARG A 13 -10.62 16.41 -15.34
N ALA A 14 -10.98 16.60 -14.08
CA ALA A 14 -10.76 17.84 -13.36
C ALA A 14 -9.41 17.78 -12.65
N GLY A 15 -8.64 18.88 -12.72
CA GLY A 15 -7.34 19.05 -12.05
C GLY A 15 -7.38 19.01 -10.52
N ASP A 16 -8.39 18.39 -9.92
CA ASP A 16 -8.41 18.04 -8.51
C ASP A 16 -7.49 16.82 -8.30
N PRO A 17 -6.39 16.94 -7.53
CA PRO A 17 -5.58 15.78 -7.15
C PRO A 17 -6.34 14.79 -6.24
N ARG A 18 -7.51 15.15 -5.71
CA ARG A 18 -8.25 14.39 -4.68
C ARG A 18 -9.28 13.39 -5.21
N GLY A 19 -9.67 13.55 -6.48
CA GLY A 19 -10.87 12.93 -7.04
C GLY A 19 -12.16 13.53 -6.44
N PRO A 20 -13.24 13.69 -7.22
CA PRO A 20 -14.52 14.17 -6.69
C PRO A 20 -15.07 13.24 -5.59
N ARG A 21 -16.01 13.75 -4.78
CA ARG A 21 -16.84 12.85 -3.94
C ARG A 21 -17.60 11.87 -4.81
N TRP A 22 -18.04 10.74 -4.23
CA TRP A 22 -18.80 9.74 -4.99
C TRP A 22 -20.03 10.35 -5.69
N GLU A 23 -20.71 11.34 -5.10
CA GLU A 23 -21.87 12.01 -5.73
C GLU A 23 -21.45 12.73 -7.02
N SER A 24 -20.39 13.52 -6.95
CA SER A 24 -19.89 14.27 -8.10
C SER A 24 -19.32 13.34 -9.18
N LEU A 25 -18.68 12.23 -8.79
CA LEU A 25 -18.24 11.19 -9.73
C LEU A 25 -19.45 10.56 -10.44
N LEU A 26 -20.48 10.19 -9.69
CA LEU A 26 -21.70 9.60 -10.23
C LEU A 26 -22.43 10.58 -11.17
N GLU A 27 -22.54 11.85 -10.79
CA GLU A 27 -23.12 12.91 -11.63
C GLU A 27 -22.32 13.10 -12.92
N CYS A 28 -20.98 13.10 -12.86
CA CYS A 28 -20.14 13.17 -14.04
C CYS A 28 -20.34 11.95 -14.96
N GLU A 29 -20.44 10.74 -14.42
CA GLU A 29 -20.65 9.53 -15.23
C GLU A 29 -22.03 9.50 -15.87
N ILE A 30 -23.09 9.74 -15.10
CA ILE A 30 -24.46 9.84 -15.63
C ILE A 30 -24.52 10.94 -16.69
N GLY A 31 -23.93 12.11 -16.42
CA GLY A 31 -23.87 13.22 -17.36
C GLY A 31 -23.15 12.84 -18.66
N SER A 32 -22.05 12.10 -18.57
CA SER A 32 -21.28 11.64 -19.74
C SER A 32 -22.08 10.65 -20.60
N LEU A 33 -22.83 9.75 -19.98
CA LEU A 33 -23.66 8.76 -20.66
C LEU A 33 -24.91 9.40 -21.28
N VAL A 34 -25.52 10.38 -20.61
CA VAL A 34 -26.70 11.10 -21.13
C VAL A 34 -26.34 12.04 -22.27
N ALA A 35 -25.13 12.62 -22.26
CA ALA A 35 -24.66 13.51 -23.32
C ALA A 35 -24.36 12.78 -24.64
N ASP A 36 -24.10 11.47 -24.60
CA ASP A 36 -23.88 10.67 -25.81
C ASP A 36 -25.22 10.28 -26.45
N PRO A 37 -25.46 10.55 -27.75
CA PRO A 37 -26.70 10.17 -28.42
C PRO A 37 -26.96 8.66 -28.47
N ARG A 38 -25.94 7.81 -28.25
CA ARG A 38 -26.08 6.35 -28.12
C ARG A 38 -26.23 5.89 -26.67
N GLY A 39 -26.17 6.80 -25.70
CA GLY A 39 -26.38 6.52 -24.30
C GLY A 39 -25.38 5.50 -23.74
N ILE A 40 -25.89 4.54 -22.99
CA ILE A 40 -25.12 3.40 -22.44
C ILE A 40 -24.50 2.55 -23.56
N ASN A 41 -25.12 2.47 -24.75
CA ASN A 41 -24.60 1.70 -25.87
C ASN A 41 -23.41 2.37 -26.57
N ALA A 42 -23.04 3.58 -26.16
CA ALA A 42 -21.84 4.25 -26.65
C ALA A 42 -20.54 3.66 -26.09
N VAL A 43 -20.64 2.98 -24.94
CA VAL A 43 -19.50 2.53 -24.14
C VAL A 43 -19.38 1.02 -24.23
N ASP A 44 -18.15 0.52 -24.42
CA ASP A 44 -17.89 -0.91 -24.36
C ASP A 44 -18.22 -1.47 -22.97
N VAL A 45 -18.63 -2.74 -22.91
CA VAL A 45 -19.02 -3.39 -21.65
C VAL A 45 -17.87 -3.37 -20.63
N THR A 46 -16.62 -3.52 -21.08
CA THR A 46 -15.43 -3.50 -20.22
C THR A 46 -15.24 -2.12 -19.58
N GLU A 47 -15.35 -1.07 -20.39
CA GLU A 47 -15.22 0.31 -19.94
C GLU A 47 -16.38 0.72 -19.03
N LEU A 48 -17.60 0.26 -19.31
CA LEU A 48 -18.77 0.50 -18.45
C LEU A 48 -18.60 -0.15 -17.07
N ASN A 49 -18.15 -1.42 -17.03
CA ASN A 49 -17.87 -2.13 -15.79
C ASN A 49 -16.77 -1.41 -14.98
N ARG A 50 -15.76 -0.87 -15.67
CA ARG A 50 -14.68 -0.11 -15.02
C ARG A 50 -15.20 1.15 -14.35
N ARG A 51 -16.04 1.93 -15.03
CA ARG A 51 -16.67 3.14 -14.48
C ARG A 51 -17.55 2.82 -13.27
N LEU A 52 -18.36 1.77 -13.38
CA LEU A 52 -19.22 1.31 -12.28
C LEU A 52 -18.39 0.91 -11.06
N PHE A 53 -17.31 0.15 -11.27
CA PHE A 53 -16.39 -0.25 -10.21
C PHE A 53 -15.82 0.97 -9.48
N VAL A 54 -15.31 1.97 -10.20
CA VAL A 54 -14.72 3.18 -9.59
C VAL A 54 -15.73 3.94 -8.74
N VAL A 55 -16.96 4.13 -9.23
CA VAL A 55 -18.01 4.83 -8.46
C VAL A 55 -18.42 4.01 -7.22
N ALA A 56 -18.64 2.71 -7.39
CA ALA A 56 -19.00 1.82 -6.28
C ALA A 56 -17.91 1.76 -5.21
N GLN A 57 -16.65 1.68 -5.64
CA GLN A 57 -15.51 1.64 -4.74
C GLN A 57 -15.35 2.97 -3.99
N ARG A 58 -15.52 4.12 -4.66
CA ARG A 58 -15.48 5.41 -3.98
C ARG A 58 -16.56 5.55 -2.92
N LEU A 59 -17.78 5.08 -3.21
CA LEU A 59 -18.86 5.05 -2.22
C LEU A 59 -18.50 4.14 -1.02
N ALA A 60 -17.96 2.95 -1.29
CA ALA A 60 -17.52 2.03 -0.24
C ALA A 60 -16.44 2.67 0.66
N ASP A 61 -15.44 3.28 0.06
CA ASP A 61 -14.33 3.95 0.74
C ASP A 61 -14.78 5.15 1.59
N GLU A 62 -15.74 5.94 1.10
CA GLU A 62 -16.30 7.05 1.87
C GLU A 62 -17.12 6.57 3.08
N VAL A 63 -17.96 5.56 2.90
CA VAL A 63 -18.73 4.95 4.02
C VAL A 63 -17.79 4.30 5.03
N MET A 64 -16.81 3.55 4.56
CA MET A 64 -15.79 2.89 5.37
C MET A 64 -14.99 3.93 6.18
N GLY A 65 -14.49 4.97 5.49
CA GLY A 65 -13.69 6.03 6.09
C GLY A 65 -14.44 6.80 7.18
N MET A 66 -15.74 7.06 6.99
CA MET A 66 -16.59 7.69 8.00
C MET A 66 -16.64 6.87 9.29
N HIS A 67 -16.89 5.56 9.19
CA HIS A 67 -16.99 4.68 10.35
C HIS A 67 -15.63 4.40 11.00
N LEU A 68 -14.57 4.25 10.21
CA LEU A 68 -13.21 4.08 10.69
C LEU A 68 -12.69 5.31 11.43
N THR A 69 -12.92 6.51 10.89
CA THR A 69 -12.51 7.77 11.54
C THR A 69 -13.18 7.89 12.90
N ALA A 70 -14.48 7.58 12.98
CA ALA A 70 -15.22 7.62 14.23
C ALA A 70 -14.72 6.59 15.28
N LEU A 71 -14.12 5.47 14.84
CA LEU A 71 -13.49 4.46 15.72
C LEU A 71 -12.07 4.83 16.13
N LEU A 72 -11.33 5.50 15.26
CA LEU A 72 -9.91 5.81 15.46
C LEU A 72 -9.68 7.13 16.19
N ASP A 73 -10.57 8.10 16.04
CA ASP A 73 -10.46 9.41 16.67
C ASP A 73 -10.77 9.33 18.18
N PRO A 74 -9.78 9.57 19.05
CA PRO A 74 -9.99 9.52 20.50
C PRO A 74 -10.85 10.68 21.03
N THR A 75 -11.04 11.75 20.26
CA THR A 75 -11.85 12.91 20.65
C THR A 75 -13.34 12.62 20.57
N VAL A 76 -13.73 11.71 19.67
CA VAL A 76 -15.12 11.30 19.47
C VAL A 76 -15.51 10.30 20.57
N ARG A 77 -16.23 10.78 21.60
CA ARG A 77 -16.77 9.90 22.64
C ARG A 77 -17.91 9.05 22.07
N GLN A 78 -17.63 7.78 21.83
CA GLN A 78 -18.62 6.81 21.39
C GLN A 78 -19.11 5.92 22.54
N THR A 79 -20.43 5.71 22.56
CA THR A 79 -21.03 4.66 23.39
C THR A 79 -20.60 3.28 22.89
N PHE A 80 -20.61 2.25 23.75
CA PHE A 80 -20.33 0.88 23.34
C PHE A 80 -21.17 0.43 22.13
N ARG A 81 -22.48 0.72 22.12
CA ARG A 81 -23.37 0.40 21.00
C ARG A 81 -22.95 1.07 19.69
N GLN A 82 -22.50 2.32 19.73
CA GLN A 82 -22.03 3.05 18.54
C GLN A 82 -20.72 2.45 18.01
N ARG A 83 -19.80 2.05 18.89
CA ARG A 83 -18.58 1.33 18.49
C ARG A 83 -18.89 0.02 17.77
N VAL A 84 -19.82 -0.77 18.32
CA VAL A 84 -20.27 -2.01 17.67
C VAL A 84 -20.92 -1.71 16.31
N GLN A 85 -21.76 -0.68 16.23
CA GLN A 85 -22.40 -0.29 14.97
C GLN A 85 -21.39 0.13 13.89
N SER A 86 -20.42 0.99 14.23
CA SER A 86 -19.37 1.40 13.29
C SER A 86 -18.50 0.21 12.88
N LEU A 87 -18.16 -0.68 13.81
CA LEU A 87 -17.40 -1.89 13.50
C LEU A 87 -18.19 -2.82 12.57
N SER A 88 -19.49 -3.00 12.80
CA SER A 88 -20.35 -3.78 11.93
C SER A 88 -20.48 -3.16 10.54
N ALA A 89 -20.60 -1.84 10.44
CA ALA A 89 -20.67 -1.15 9.16
C ALA A 89 -19.37 -1.36 8.34
N VAL A 90 -18.20 -1.18 8.98
CA VAL A 90 -16.89 -1.49 8.40
C VAL A 90 -16.82 -2.94 7.94
N GLY A 91 -17.25 -3.88 8.80
CA GLY A 91 -17.24 -5.30 8.48
C GLY A 91 -18.17 -5.67 7.32
N MET A 92 -19.33 -5.02 7.20
CA MET A 92 -20.26 -5.23 6.08
C MET A 92 -19.68 -4.72 4.77
N VAL A 93 -19.12 -3.51 4.73
CA VAL A 93 -18.48 -3.00 3.51
C VAL A 93 -17.34 -3.92 3.08
N ALA A 94 -16.48 -4.33 4.00
CA ALA A 94 -15.40 -5.29 3.71
C ALA A 94 -15.93 -6.65 3.23
N PHE A 95 -17.08 -7.10 3.72
CA PHE A 95 -17.73 -8.32 3.26
C PHE A 95 -18.25 -8.19 1.82
N LEU A 96 -18.83 -7.03 1.46
CA LEU A 96 -19.27 -6.76 0.09
C LEU A 96 -18.10 -6.71 -0.91
N GLU A 97 -16.87 -6.39 -0.46
CA GLU A 97 -15.66 -6.37 -1.29
C GLU A 97 -15.07 -7.76 -1.57
N ILE A 98 -15.42 -8.78 -0.78
CA ILE A 98 -14.86 -10.14 -0.88
C ILE A 98 -14.87 -10.73 -2.30
N PRO A 99 -15.95 -10.61 -3.10
CA PRO A 99 -15.97 -11.14 -4.46
C PRO A 99 -14.84 -10.59 -5.35
N TYR A 100 -14.44 -9.33 -5.15
CA TYR A 100 -13.33 -8.73 -5.89
C TYR A 100 -11.99 -9.35 -5.51
N TYR A 101 -11.76 -9.58 -4.21
CA TYR A 101 -10.56 -10.28 -3.72
C TYR A 101 -10.43 -11.69 -4.33
N PHE A 102 -11.55 -12.41 -4.47
CA PHE A 102 -11.55 -13.71 -5.15
C PHE A 102 -11.26 -13.58 -6.65
N ALA A 103 -11.85 -12.59 -7.33
CA ALA A 103 -11.62 -12.36 -8.74
C ALA A 103 -10.14 -12.09 -9.03
N TRP A 104 -9.50 -11.16 -8.32
CA TRP A 104 -8.07 -10.88 -8.47
C TRP A 104 -7.20 -12.08 -8.14
N SER A 105 -7.52 -12.83 -7.09
CA SER A 105 -6.72 -14.00 -6.71
C SER A 105 -6.82 -15.14 -7.72
N PHE A 106 -7.97 -15.33 -8.36
CA PHE A 106 -8.13 -16.32 -9.39
C PHE A 106 -7.43 -15.92 -10.70
N GLN A 107 -7.60 -14.66 -11.12
CA GLN A 107 -7.00 -14.14 -12.35
C GLN A 107 -5.47 -14.07 -12.29
N SER A 108 -4.91 -13.67 -11.14
CA SER A 108 -3.47 -13.54 -10.98
C SER A 108 -2.74 -14.88 -10.86
N ARG A 109 -3.42 -15.93 -10.35
CA ARG A 109 -2.82 -17.25 -10.11
C ARG A 109 -2.22 -17.88 -11.36
N ASP A 110 -2.90 -17.74 -12.49
CA ASP A 110 -2.52 -18.41 -13.73
C ASP A 110 -1.62 -17.56 -14.62
N ARG A 111 -1.20 -16.36 -14.18
CA ARG A 111 -0.33 -15.46 -14.97
C ARG A 111 0.95 -16.14 -15.47
N ALA A 112 1.62 -16.91 -14.61
CA ALA A 112 2.85 -17.61 -15.00
C ALA A 112 2.62 -18.71 -16.04
N LEU A 113 1.48 -19.42 -15.94
CA LEU A 113 1.10 -20.45 -16.91
C LEU A 113 0.71 -19.81 -18.24
N LEU A 114 -0.11 -18.77 -18.21
CA LEU A 114 -0.52 -18.02 -19.40
C LEU A 114 0.69 -17.45 -20.14
N GLU A 115 1.68 -16.94 -19.43
CA GLU A 115 2.92 -16.47 -20.05
C GLU A 115 3.72 -17.62 -20.68
N THR A 116 3.84 -18.76 -19.99
CA THR A 116 4.50 -19.95 -20.56
C THR A 116 3.81 -20.41 -21.86
N LEU A 117 2.47 -20.41 -21.86
CA LEU A 117 1.67 -20.74 -23.05
C LEU A 117 1.86 -19.68 -24.15
N ARG A 118 1.87 -18.39 -23.80
CA ARG A 118 2.10 -17.29 -24.73
C ARG A 118 3.46 -17.43 -25.42
N THR A 119 4.53 -17.63 -24.65
CA THR A 119 5.87 -17.81 -25.21
C THR A 119 5.93 -19.06 -26.08
N HIS A 120 5.32 -20.18 -25.65
CA HIS A 120 5.37 -21.43 -26.39
C HIS A 120 4.57 -21.41 -27.70
N PHE A 121 3.36 -20.86 -27.68
CA PHE A 121 2.43 -20.90 -28.83
C PHE A 121 2.49 -19.66 -29.73
N LEU A 122 2.79 -18.48 -29.18
CA LEU A 122 2.83 -17.22 -29.93
C LEU A 122 4.26 -16.76 -30.23
N GLY A 123 5.28 -17.36 -29.61
CA GLY A 123 6.68 -16.95 -29.78
C GLY A 123 7.00 -15.55 -29.23
N GLU A 124 6.00 -14.90 -28.61
CA GLU A 124 6.16 -13.62 -27.96
C GLU A 124 6.86 -13.82 -26.62
N HIS A 125 8.04 -13.23 -26.51
CA HIS A 125 8.75 -13.11 -25.24
C HIS A 125 8.31 -11.79 -24.63
N GLY A 126 7.54 -11.81 -23.54
CA GLY A 126 7.26 -10.60 -22.80
C GLY A 126 8.56 -9.92 -22.37
N ASP A 127 8.72 -8.64 -22.66
CA ASP A 127 9.84 -7.82 -22.18
C ASP A 127 9.70 -7.68 -20.66
N ARG A 128 10.21 -8.67 -19.93
CA ARG A 128 9.95 -8.83 -18.49
C ARG A 128 10.88 -7.95 -17.67
N ARG A 129 10.74 -6.64 -17.83
CA ARG A 129 11.28 -5.69 -16.87
C ARG A 129 10.62 -5.94 -15.53
N GLU A 130 11.43 -6.16 -14.49
CA GLU A 130 10.92 -6.34 -13.15
C GLU A 130 10.31 -5.03 -12.68
N LYS A 131 8.97 -4.98 -12.61
CA LYS A 131 8.21 -3.88 -12.01
C LYS A 131 8.02 -4.13 -10.53
N ILE A 132 8.56 -3.27 -9.69
CA ILE A 132 8.53 -3.43 -8.23
C ILE A 132 7.68 -2.32 -7.62
N ALA A 133 6.66 -2.69 -6.84
CA ALA A 133 5.87 -1.75 -6.07
C ALA A 133 6.45 -1.61 -4.66
N VAL A 134 6.79 -0.40 -4.26
CA VAL A 134 7.39 -0.10 -2.96
C VAL A 134 6.37 0.60 -2.07
N LEU A 135 5.78 -0.09 -1.10
CA LEU A 135 4.79 0.49 -0.18
C LEU A 135 5.47 0.99 1.09
N CYS A 136 5.44 2.31 1.28
CA CYS A 136 6.13 2.98 2.37
C CYS A 136 5.20 3.57 3.43
N ALA A 137 5.68 3.60 4.67
CA ALA A 137 5.03 4.36 5.75
C ALA A 137 5.39 5.85 5.78
N ALA A 138 6.52 6.25 5.19
CA ALA A 138 6.94 7.65 5.20
C ALA A 138 6.02 8.52 4.33
N ALA A 139 5.82 9.78 4.76
CA ALA A 139 5.12 10.78 3.95
C ALA A 139 5.91 11.06 2.65
N PRO A 140 5.23 11.37 1.53
CA PRO A 140 5.88 11.67 0.24
C PRO A 140 6.97 12.74 0.36
N SER A 141 6.74 13.78 1.15
CA SER A 141 7.68 14.88 1.41
C SER A 141 8.94 14.49 2.18
N ALA A 142 8.90 13.41 2.98
CA ALA A 142 10.06 12.87 3.69
C ALA A 142 10.94 11.98 2.79
N VAL A 143 10.43 11.60 1.61
CA VAL A 143 11.14 10.83 0.59
C VAL A 143 11.84 11.83 -0.35
N GLY A 144 13.00 12.32 0.05
CA GLY A 144 13.84 13.17 -0.80
C GLY A 144 14.24 12.50 -2.12
N PRO A 145 14.66 13.27 -3.14
CA PRO A 145 15.15 12.71 -4.41
C PRO A 145 16.38 11.82 -4.17
N GLY A 146 16.18 10.50 -4.27
CA GLY A 146 17.20 9.48 -3.97
C GLY A 146 17.08 8.80 -2.59
N ALA A 147 16.17 9.27 -1.73
CA ALA A 147 15.77 8.55 -0.52
C ALA A 147 14.73 7.50 -0.90
N THR A 148 15.19 6.35 -1.40
CA THR A 148 14.33 5.18 -1.50
C THR A 148 14.01 4.74 -0.08
N CYS A 149 12.74 4.60 0.29
CA CYS A 149 12.38 3.85 1.48
C CYS A 149 13.12 2.53 1.40
N ALA A 150 14.11 2.36 2.29
CA ALA A 150 15.28 1.52 2.10
C ALA A 150 15.07 0.37 1.10
N LEU A 151 15.25 0.62 -0.21
CA LEU A 151 15.40 -0.50 -1.13
C LEU A 151 16.63 -1.26 -0.66
N PRO A 152 16.67 -2.59 -0.73
CA PRO A 152 17.83 -3.36 -0.30
C PRO A 152 19.12 -2.77 -0.92
N PRO A 153 20.11 -2.32 -0.12
CA PRO A 153 21.38 -1.84 -0.67
C PRO A 153 22.08 -2.96 -1.45
N GLY A 154 22.09 -2.82 -2.77
CA GLY A 154 22.45 -3.86 -3.74
C GLY A 154 21.52 -3.89 -4.95
N GLU A 155 20.27 -3.45 -4.77
CA GLU A 155 19.29 -3.28 -5.86
C GLU A 155 19.29 -1.87 -6.45
N ALA A 156 19.68 -0.85 -5.66
CA ALA A 156 19.88 0.53 -6.13
C ALA A 156 21.03 0.68 -7.15
N ALA A 157 21.85 -0.35 -7.35
CA ALA A 157 22.95 -0.37 -8.33
C ALA A 157 22.60 -1.09 -9.66
N ARG A 158 21.37 -1.63 -9.80
CA ARG A 158 20.87 -2.32 -11.02
C ARG A 158 19.67 -1.59 -11.64
N VAL A 159 19.74 -0.26 -11.65
CA VAL A 159 18.67 0.63 -12.15
C VAL A 159 18.42 0.48 -13.66
N ASP A 160 19.32 -0.16 -14.41
CA ASP A 160 19.20 -0.25 -15.87
C ASP A 160 18.12 -1.22 -16.39
N ASP A 161 17.52 -2.08 -15.54
CA ASP A 161 16.52 -3.08 -16.00
C ASP A 161 15.30 -3.28 -15.06
N ARG A 162 15.10 -2.39 -14.07
CA ARG A 162 14.02 -2.52 -13.08
C ARG A 162 13.24 -1.22 -12.91
N ASP A 163 11.92 -1.30 -13.00
CA ASP A 163 11.01 -0.15 -12.90
C ASP A 163 10.35 -0.17 -11.51
N ALA A 164 10.88 0.64 -10.58
CA ALA A 164 10.37 0.73 -9.22
C ALA A 164 9.41 1.91 -9.08
N THR A 165 8.20 1.65 -8.60
CA THR A 165 7.20 2.70 -8.30
C THR A 165 6.94 2.74 -6.80
N LEU A 166 7.07 3.93 -6.24
CA LEU A 166 6.78 4.19 -4.83
C LEU A 166 5.27 4.40 -4.64
N ILE A 167 4.69 3.71 -3.66
CA ILE A 167 3.29 3.81 -3.28
C ILE A 167 3.21 4.31 -1.85
N THR A 168 2.59 5.47 -1.67
CA THR A 168 2.39 6.12 -0.37
C THR A 168 0.90 6.25 -0.05
N CYS A 169 0.59 6.61 1.20
CA CYS A 169 -0.75 7.03 1.56
C CYS A 169 -0.69 8.19 2.52
N SER A 170 -1.31 9.30 2.12
CA SER A 170 -1.39 10.51 2.90
C SER A 170 -2.83 10.93 3.18
N VAL A 171 -2.98 11.87 4.12
CA VAL A 171 -4.29 12.41 4.52
C VAL A 171 -4.78 13.45 3.52
N ASP A 172 -3.89 14.36 3.10
CA ASP A 172 -4.23 15.56 2.33
C ASP A 172 -3.73 15.55 0.88
N GLY A 173 -3.09 14.45 0.42
CA GLY A 173 -2.55 14.31 -0.93
C GLY A 173 -1.36 15.24 -1.13
N GLU A 174 -0.15 14.76 -0.83
CA GLU A 174 1.07 15.56 -1.03
C GLU A 174 1.50 15.53 -2.50
N PRO A 175 2.17 16.57 -3.02
CA PRO A 175 2.78 16.51 -4.34
C PRO A 175 3.84 15.42 -4.38
N VAL A 176 3.68 14.50 -5.32
CA VAL A 176 4.46 13.27 -5.43
C VAL A 176 5.40 13.35 -6.64
N PRO A 177 6.66 12.88 -6.56
CA PRO A 177 7.55 12.80 -7.71
C PRO A 177 7.02 11.84 -8.78
N ASP A 178 7.51 11.96 -10.03
CA ASP A 178 6.98 11.24 -11.20
C ASP A 178 6.97 9.71 -11.11
N HIS A 179 7.80 9.12 -10.24
CA HIS A 179 7.93 7.67 -10.00
C HIS A 179 7.19 7.20 -8.74
N ALA A 180 6.26 8.01 -8.25
CA ALA A 180 5.54 7.74 -7.02
C ALA A 180 4.03 8.03 -7.17
N VAL A 181 3.22 7.27 -6.44
CA VAL A 181 1.76 7.33 -6.43
C VAL A 181 1.30 7.44 -4.99
N ASP A 182 0.52 8.48 -4.69
CA ASP A 182 -0.05 8.67 -3.37
C ASP A 182 -1.55 8.34 -3.39
N PHE A 183 -1.94 7.44 -2.50
CA PHE A 183 -3.34 7.08 -2.27
C PHE A 183 -3.91 7.86 -1.11
N ARG A 184 -5.20 8.18 -1.18
CA ARG A 184 -5.87 8.87 -0.08
C ARG A 184 -6.18 7.90 1.04
N ALA A 185 -5.86 8.27 2.27
CA ALA A 185 -6.22 7.50 3.45
C ALA A 185 -7.74 7.41 3.63
N LEU A 186 -8.24 6.21 3.93
CA LEU A 186 -9.63 5.99 4.33
C LEU A 186 -9.90 6.64 5.69
N ALA A 187 -8.95 6.48 6.60
CA ALA A 187 -9.00 7.08 7.92
C ALA A 187 -7.59 7.28 8.48
N TRP A 188 -7.45 8.19 9.43
CA TRP A 188 -6.19 8.46 10.09
C TRP A 188 -6.41 8.85 11.55
N ARG A 189 -5.35 8.75 12.36
CA ARG A 189 -5.34 9.22 13.74
C ARG A 189 -4.26 10.30 13.89
N PRO A 190 -4.57 11.48 14.46
CA PRO A 190 -3.57 12.50 14.72
C PRO A 190 -2.52 12.00 15.73
N SER A 191 -1.27 12.40 15.51
CA SER A 191 -0.22 12.24 16.52
C SER A 191 -0.48 13.18 17.70
N PRO A 192 -0.28 12.72 18.95
CA PRO A 192 -0.37 13.60 20.12
C PRO A 192 0.65 14.75 20.08
N ASP A 193 1.77 14.56 19.35
CA ASP A 193 2.87 15.51 19.28
C ASP A 193 2.70 16.55 18.15
N GLY A 194 1.63 16.43 17.33
CA GLY A 194 1.34 17.37 16.24
C GLY A 194 2.10 17.13 14.94
N ASP A 195 3.08 16.21 14.93
CA ASP A 195 3.95 15.89 13.78
C ASP A 195 3.26 14.99 12.71
N GLY A 196 1.98 15.23 12.41
CA GLY A 196 1.22 14.50 11.39
C GLY A 196 0.45 13.27 11.91
N PRO A 197 0.01 12.35 11.02
CA PRO A 197 -0.81 11.21 11.39
C PRO A 197 0.01 10.11 12.07
N ARG A 198 -0.41 9.67 13.26
CA ARG A 198 0.17 8.52 13.98
C ARG A 198 -0.16 7.19 13.33
N TRP A 199 -1.36 7.10 12.76
CA TRP A 199 -1.87 5.91 12.07
C TRP A 199 -2.63 6.34 10.84
N VAL A 200 -2.45 5.60 9.77
CA VAL A 200 -3.13 5.78 8.49
C VAL A 200 -3.70 4.43 8.06
N VAL A 201 -4.92 4.43 7.54
CA VAL A 201 -5.58 3.26 6.95
C VAL A 201 -5.61 3.43 5.43
N PRO A 202 -4.75 2.72 4.68
CA PRO A 202 -4.73 2.81 3.22
C PRO A 202 -5.95 2.10 2.57
N PRO A 203 -6.36 2.52 1.36
CA PRO A 203 -7.43 1.88 0.61
C PRO A 203 -6.93 0.59 -0.05
N LEU A 204 -7.25 -0.56 0.54
CA LEU A 204 -6.75 -1.86 0.07
C LEU A 204 -7.17 -2.16 -1.37
N VAL A 205 -8.46 -1.97 -1.68
CA VAL A 205 -9.03 -2.32 -2.99
C VAL A 205 -8.41 -1.48 -4.10
N GLU A 206 -8.34 -0.15 -3.93
CA GLU A 206 -7.73 0.75 -4.92
C GLU A 206 -6.25 0.39 -5.16
N ILE A 207 -5.51 0.02 -4.10
CA ILE A 207 -4.11 -0.37 -4.23
C ILE A 207 -3.96 -1.71 -4.95
N VAL A 208 -4.78 -2.71 -4.63
CA VAL A 208 -4.74 -4.03 -5.30
C VAL A 208 -5.05 -3.88 -6.79
N ASP A 209 -6.09 -3.12 -7.11
CA ASP A 209 -6.51 -2.84 -8.47
C ASP A 209 -5.42 -2.14 -9.27
N TYR A 210 -4.80 -1.09 -8.71
CA TYR A 210 -3.66 -0.42 -9.33
C TYR A 210 -2.46 -1.35 -9.55
N LEU A 211 -2.14 -2.22 -8.58
CA LEU A 211 -1.04 -3.17 -8.69
C LEU A 211 -1.28 -4.20 -9.80
N GLU A 212 -2.54 -4.59 -9.99
CA GLU A 212 -2.99 -5.56 -10.97
C GLU A 212 -2.90 -4.97 -12.39
N GLU A 213 -3.41 -3.75 -12.58
CA GLU A 213 -3.45 -3.03 -13.87
C GLU A 213 -2.08 -2.64 -14.41
N GLU A 214 -1.21 -2.10 -13.56
CA GLU A 214 0.15 -1.73 -13.98
C GLU A 214 1.06 -2.95 -14.21
N GLY A 215 0.61 -4.14 -13.79
CA GLY A 215 1.32 -5.40 -13.99
C GLY A 215 2.57 -5.50 -13.14
N PHE A 216 2.49 -5.14 -11.85
CA PHE A 216 3.63 -5.29 -10.94
C PHE A 216 4.00 -6.76 -10.74
N THR A 217 5.31 -7.00 -10.61
CA THR A 217 5.90 -8.35 -10.53
C THR A 217 6.41 -8.70 -9.13
N ALA A 218 6.63 -7.69 -8.28
CA ALA A 218 7.06 -7.87 -6.90
C ALA A 218 6.57 -6.71 -6.03
N VAL A 219 6.41 -6.99 -4.73
CA VAL A 219 6.04 -5.98 -3.73
C VAL A 219 7.15 -5.89 -2.69
N HIS A 220 7.50 -4.66 -2.33
CA HIS A 220 8.46 -4.33 -1.29
C HIS A 220 7.80 -3.45 -0.23
N THR A 221 8.12 -3.64 1.04
CA THR A 221 7.61 -2.78 2.11
C THR A 221 8.62 -2.53 3.23
N ASP A 222 8.67 -1.28 3.71
CA ASP A 222 9.47 -0.87 4.86
C ASP A 222 8.65 -0.79 6.16
N SER A 223 7.35 -1.06 6.07
CA SER A 223 6.40 -0.80 7.13
C SER A 223 5.83 -2.09 7.69
N THR A 224 5.59 -2.10 9.00
CA THR A 224 4.80 -3.14 9.67
C THR A 224 3.41 -2.64 10.11
N ALA A 225 3.05 -1.42 9.72
CA ALA A 225 1.79 -0.77 10.05
C ALA A 225 0.76 -0.95 8.90
N GLY A 226 -0.22 -0.04 8.80
CA GLY A 226 -1.31 -0.13 7.82
C GLY A 226 -0.82 -0.39 6.39
N GLN A 227 0.20 0.36 5.94
CA GLN A 227 0.83 0.18 4.63
C GLN A 227 1.45 -1.21 4.44
N GLY A 228 2.19 -1.70 5.43
CA GLY A 228 2.75 -3.05 5.39
C GLY A 228 1.68 -4.13 5.33
N LEU A 229 0.59 -3.98 6.09
CA LEU A 229 -0.53 -4.92 6.07
C LEU A 229 -1.24 -4.93 4.71
N VAL A 230 -1.42 -3.77 4.08
CA VAL A 230 -1.94 -3.66 2.71
C VAL A 230 -0.98 -4.31 1.72
N ALA A 231 0.33 -4.07 1.82
CA ALA A 231 1.34 -4.73 0.99
C ALA A 231 1.26 -6.25 1.11
N LEU A 232 1.11 -6.76 2.34
CA LEU A 232 0.96 -8.19 2.61
C LEU A 232 -0.33 -8.76 2.03
N ALA A 233 -1.46 -8.07 2.19
CA ALA A 233 -2.73 -8.50 1.63
C ALA A 233 -2.67 -8.51 0.09
N ALA A 234 -2.20 -7.42 -0.52
CA ALA A 234 -2.11 -7.29 -1.97
C ALA A 234 -1.17 -8.31 -2.60
N ALA A 235 0.03 -8.50 -2.03
CA ALA A 235 0.98 -9.50 -2.53
C ALA A 235 0.39 -10.92 -2.46
N ARG A 236 -0.42 -11.23 -1.44
CA ARG A 236 -1.06 -12.54 -1.29
C ARG A 236 -2.25 -12.75 -2.19
N LEU A 237 -3.03 -11.70 -2.43
CA LEU A 237 -4.12 -11.74 -3.38
C LEU A 237 -3.58 -11.94 -4.80
N LEU A 238 -2.53 -11.20 -5.17
CA LEU A 238 -1.96 -11.21 -6.52
C LEU A 238 -0.88 -12.30 -6.74
N HIS A 239 -0.61 -13.14 -5.74
CA HIS A 239 0.46 -14.16 -5.74
C HIS A 239 1.84 -13.60 -6.11
N LEU A 240 2.15 -12.39 -5.65
CA LEU A 240 3.43 -11.71 -5.87
C LEU A 240 4.42 -11.98 -4.72
N PRO A 241 5.74 -12.06 -5.01
CA PRO A 241 6.75 -12.14 -3.96
C PRO A 241 6.76 -10.85 -3.13
N LEU A 242 6.81 -11.01 -1.82
CA LEU A 242 6.83 -9.90 -0.87
C LEU A 242 8.14 -9.85 -0.10
N THR A 243 8.86 -8.73 -0.27
CA THR A 243 10.09 -8.44 0.46
C THR A 243 9.90 -7.26 1.40
N GLY A 244 10.73 -7.16 2.43
CA GLY A 244 10.71 -5.97 3.27
C GLY A 244 11.99 -5.72 4.05
N VAL A 245 12.07 -4.53 4.63
CA VAL A 245 13.21 -4.08 5.43
C VAL A 245 12.83 -3.96 6.88
N VAL A 246 13.73 -4.45 7.75
CA VAL A 246 13.57 -4.31 9.20
C VAL A 246 14.37 -3.13 9.68
N GLN A 247 13.68 -2.11 10.19
CA GLN A 247 14.35 -0.96 10.79
C GLN A 247 14.96 -1.34 12.14
N ALA A 248 16.14 -0.81 12.47
CA ALA A 248 16.84 -1.13 13.71
C ALA A 248 16.00 -0.82 14.98
N GLY A 249 15.11 0.17 14.90
CA GLY A 249 14.17 0.52 15.96
C GLY A 249 13.08 -0.54 16.22
N ASP A 250 12.71 -1.34 15.22
CA ASP A 250 11.59 -2.28 15.35
C ASP A 250 11.87 -3.46 16.26
N LEU A 251 13.13 -3.86 16.35
CA LEU A 251 13.57 -4.98 17.17
C LEU A 251 13.96 -4.55 18.59
N ARG A 252 13.95 -3.25 18.89
CA ARG A 252 14.25 -2.77 20.24
C ARG A 252 13.17 -3.27 21.21
N PRO A 253 13.56 -3.84 22.37
CA PRO A 253 12.59 -4.20 23.39
C PRO A 253 11.87 -2.93 23.86
N SER A 254 10.54 -2.97 23.90
CA SER A 254 9.73 -1.86 24.39
C SER A 254 10.17 -1.49 25.81
N CYS A 255 10.37 -0.21 26.09
CA CYS A 255 10.80 0.28 27.40
C CYS A 255 9.82 -0.07 28.55
N ARG A 256 8.59 -0.53 28.22
CA ARG A 256 7.58 -1.03 29.16
C ARG A 256 7.12 -2.44 28.78
N PRO A 257 7.90 -3.49 29.07
CA PRO A 257 7.58 -4.87 28.68
C PRO A 257 6.32 -5.44 29.37
N ALA A 258 5.86 -4.83 30.46
CA ALA A 258 4.64 -5.22 31.19
C ALA A 258 3.34 -4.82 30.47
N ASP A 259 3.40 -3.85 29.55
CA ASP A 259 2.23 -3.39 28.81
C ASP A 259 1.72 -4.49 27.85
N ILE A 260 0.42 -4.79 27.93
CA ILE A 260 -0.25 -5.74 27.04
C ILE A 260 -0.17 -5.22 25.59
N GLY A 261 -0.31 -3.91 25.39
CA GLY A 261 -0.24 -3.29 24.06
C GLY A 261 1.12 -3.50 23.39
N ALA A 262 2.20 -3.24 24.12
CA ALA A 262 3.57 -3.45 23.63
C ALA A 262 3.85 -4.92 23.26
N ARG A 263 3.35 -5.86 24.08
CA ARG A 263 3.48 -7.30 23.80
C ARG A 263 2.70 -7.71 22.56
N LEU A 264 1.47 -7.22 22.38
CA LEU A 264 0.64 -7.48 21.20
C LEU A 264 1.29 -6.90 19.94
N GLN A 265 1.76 -5.66 19.98
CA GLN A 265 2.43 -5.03 18.85
C GLN A 265 3.70 -5.79 18.45
N ARG A 266 4.50 -6.25 19.42
CA ARG A 266 5.66 -7.10 19.14
C ARG A 266 5.25 -8.42 18.48
N ARG A 267 4.20 -9.09 18.97
CA ARG A 267 3.70 -10.33 18.36
C ARG A 267 3.20 -10.11 16.94
N LEU A 268 2.48 -9.02 16.69
CA LEU A 268 2.00 -8.65 15.37
C LEU A 268 3.16 -8.41 14.40
N ARG A 269 4.19 -7.65 14.81
CA ARG A 269 5.39 -7.41 13.99
C ARG A 269 6.15 -8.70 13.68
N LEU A 270 6.36 -9.57 14.69
CA LEU A 270 7.01 -10.86 14.45
C LEU A 270 6.19 -11.77 13.54
N TRP A 271 4.87 -11.78 13.68
CA TRP A 271 3.97 -12.48 12.77
C TRP A 271 4.12 -11.94 11.34
N PHE A 272 4.16 -10.61 11.19
CA PHE A 272 4.33 -9.95 9.90
C PHE A 272 5.64 -10.36 9.22
N TYR A 273 6.78 -10.26 9.93
CA TYR A 273 8.08 -10.67 9.38
C TYR A 273 8.15 -12.15 8.99
N ARG A 274 7.46 -13.03 9.73
CA ARG A 274 7.35 -14.45 9.36
C ARG A 274 6.54 -14.69 8.09
N ARG A 275 5.71 -13.73 7.69
CA ARG A 275 4.94 -13.78 6.44
C ARG A 275 5.71 -13.17 5.27
N LEU A 276 6.90 -12.59 5.43
CA LEU A 276 7.66 -12.09 4.28
C LEU A 276 8.42 -13.24 3.60
N ASP A 277 8.62 -13.12 2.29
CA ASP A 277 9.39 -14.07 1.49
C ASP A 277 10.89 -13.76 1.59
N GLY A 278 11.24 -12.49 1.74
CA GLY A 278 12.61 -12.02 1.99
C GLY A 278 12.65 -10.80 2.93
N LEU A 279 13.70 -10.75 3.76
CA LEU A 279 13.91 -9.73 4.77
C LEU A 279 15.32 -9.14 4.63
N SER A 280 15.42 -7.82 4.49
CA SER A 280 16.68 -7.10 4.58
C SER A 280 16.86 -6.51 5.97
N VAL A 281 18.02 -6.75 6.59
CA VAL A 281 18.28 -6.40 7.99
C VAL A 281 19.60 -5.64 8.12
N PRO A 282 19.66 -4.53 8.91
CA PRO A 282 20.82 -3.64 8.96
C PRO A 282 22.08 -4.28 9.58
N SER A 283 21.93 -5.34 10.38
CA SER A 283 23.05 -5.92 11.13
C SER A 283 22.88 -7.41 11.38
N ARG A 284 24.02 -8.09 11.60
CA ARG A 284 24.04 -9.51 11.99
C ARG A 284 23.39 -9.76 13.35
N THR A 285 23.41 -8.78 14.26
CA THR A 285 22.75 -8.91 15.58
C THR A 285 21.23 -8.93 15.44
N SER A 286 20.68 -8.05 14.60
CA SER A 286 19.27 -8.03 14.26
C SER A 286 18.84 -9.31 13.54
N ALA A 287 19.68 -9.84 12.63
CA ALA A 287 19.40 -11.11 11.96
C ALA A 287 19.34 -12.29 12.96
N ARG A 288 20.28 -12.36 13.91
CA ARG A 288 20.24 -13.38 14.99
C ARG A 288 19.02 -13.24 15.87
N ALA A 289 18.60 -12.01 16.20
CA ALA A 289 17.42 -11.77 17.01
C ALA A 289 16.12 -12.24 16.31
N LEU A 290 16.02 -12.02 15.00
CA LEU A 290 14.90 -12.51 14.17
C LEU A 290 14.92 -14.04 14.03
N ALA A 291 16.08 -14.63 13.80
CA ALA A 291 16.24 -16.08 13.77
C ALA A 291 15.83 -16.73 15.11
N ALA A 292 16.27 -16.15 16.23
CA ALA A 292 15.86 -16.58 17.57
C ALA A 292 14.36 -16.40 17.82
N ALA A 293 13.70 -15.47 17.13
CA ALA A 293 12.25 -15.26 17.18
C ALA A 293 11.45 -16.18 16.24
N GLY A 294 12.11 -17.10 15.52
CA GLY A 294 11.46 -18.11 14.68
C GLY A 294 11.24 -17.67 13.22
N VAL A 295 11.99 -16.68 12.74
CA VAL A 295 12.09 -16.36 11.30
C VAL A 295 13.16 -17.25 10.66
N ASP A 296 12.87 -17.78 9.48
CA ASP A 296 13.81 -18.62 8.73
C ASP A 296 15.08 -17.82 8.36
N PRO A 297 16.28 -18.23 8.80
CA PRO A 297 17.51 -17.52 8.50
C PRO A 297 17.85 -17.46 7.00
N LEU A 298 17.34 -18.39 6.18
CA LEU A 298 17.57 -18.38 4.73
C LEU A 298 16.86 -17.21 4.02
N ARG A 299 15.83 -16.65 4.66
CA ARG A 299 15.09 -15.49 4.13
C ARG A 299 15.69 -14.16 4.57
N ILE A 300 16.70 -14.19 5.45
CA ILE A 300 17.29 -12.99 6.05
C ILE A 300 18.58 -12.64 5.32
N THR A 301 18.56 -11.52 4.62
CA THR A 301 19.74 -10.91 4.01
C THR A 301 20.23 -9.78 4.91
N VAL A 302 21.49 -9.85 5.33
CA VAL A 302 22.11 -8.76 6.08
C VAL A 302 22.64 -7.75 5.09
N THR A 303 22.08 -6.54 5.13
CA THR A 303 22.50 -5.45 4.27
C THR A 303 22.90 -4.28 5.14
N PRO A 304 24.19 -3.86 5.12
CA PRO A 304 24.62 -2.72 5.92
C PRO A 304 23.87 -1.45 5.47
N PRO A 305 23.58 -0.52 6.39
CA PRO A 305 22.92 0.73 6.03
C PRO A 305 23.80 1.48 5.01
N ASP A 306 23.19 1.96 3.93
CA ASP A 306 23.87 2.82 2.97
C ASP A 306 24.40 4.06 3.71
N ALA A 307 25.70 4.31 3.57
CA ALA A 307 26.42 5.40 4.23
C ALA A 307 25.88 6.82 3.91
N ARG A 308 24.87 6.93 3.02
CA ARG A 308 24.21 8.18 2.65
C ARG A 308 23.03 8.56 3.56
N ALA A 309 22.41 7.61 4.25
CA ALA A 309 21.32 7.89 5.20
C ALA A 309 21.83 8.37 6.59
N GLY A 310 23.15 8.34 6.82
CA GLY A 310 23.77 8.74 8.08
C GLY A 310 24.21 10.21 8.16
N ALA A 311 24.03 11.01 7.11
CA ALA A 311 24.53 12.39 7.09
C ALA A 311 23.61 13.41 7.79
N ASP A 312 22.33 13.08 8.03
CA ASP A 312 21.35 14.00 8.65
C ASP A 312 20.99 13.66 10.11
N ALA A 313 21.55 12.58 10.67
CA ALA A 313 21.51 12.35 12.11
C ALA A 313 22.70 13.08 12.76
N GLY A 314 22.62 14.41 12.77
CA GLY A 314 23.55 15.29 13.48
C GLY A 314 23.69 14.86 14.94
N ASP A 315 24.91 14.47 15.27
CA ASP A 315 25.42 14.18 16.60
C ASP A 315 25.30 15.42 17.51
N PRO A 316 24.47 15.43 18.57
CA PRO A 316 24.57 16.43 19.61
C PRO A 316 25.37 15.84 20.77
N GLY A 317 26.70 15.86 20.69
CA GLY A 317 27.50 15.62 21.89
C GLY A 317 28.91 15.10 21.66
N ALA A 318 29.80 15.93 21.12
CA ALA A 318 31.22 15.92 21.48
C ALA A 318 31.93 17.15 20.91
N ALA A 319 31.95 18.25 21.66
CA ALA A 319 33.05 19.22 21.62
C ALA A 319 33.03 20.03 22.94
N ASP A 320 34.11 19.82 23.69
CA ASP A 320 34.64 20.50 24.89
C ASP A 320 33.98 21.81 25.37
#